data_AF-A0A9Q0FK42-F1
#
_entry.id   AF-A0A9Q0FK42-F1
#
_cell.length_a   1.000
_cell.length_b   1.000
_cell.length_c   1.000
_cell.angle_alpha   90.00
_cell.angle_beta   90.00
_cell.angle_gamma   90.00
#
_symmetry.space_group_name_H-M   'P 1'
#
loop_
_entity.id
_entity.type
_entity.pdbx_description
1 polymer ?
#
loop_
_entity_poly.entity_id
_entity_poly.type
_entity_poly.pdbx_seq_one_letter_code
_entity_poly.pdbx_strand_id
1 'polypeptide(L)'
;MLFGPGRERGPIEVRNTIAVRVREERLKPNPSDSNTPPPVKMPLPRPTRVKNKTSAPKQITAEQILREAKEQHEAEISQPKQKINDASELADYRLRRRKEFEEVVGRVGRTVPSAWVKYALWEESQKDLDRARSVWERALEVDHRNHTLWLKYAETEMKNKSINHARNVWDRAVTLLPRVDQL
;
A
#
# COMPACT_ATOMS: atom_id res chain seq x y z
N MET A 1 -43.83 -45.76 -105.99
CA MET A 1 -42.41 -46.15 -106.00
C MET A 1 -41.58 -44.98 -105.47
N LEU A 2 -40.45 -45.33 -104.83
CA LEU A 2 -39.41 -44.51 -104.19
C LEU A 2 -38.90 -43.37 -105.11
N PHE A 3 -38.31 -42.26 -104.63
CA PHE A 3 -37.01 -42.16 -103.97
C PHE A 3 -36.81 -40.76 -103.31
N GLY A 4 -36.04 -40.69 -102.19
CA GLY A 4 -35.55 -39.45 -101.53
C GLY A 4 -34.31 -38.86 -102.22
N PRO A 5 -33.28 -38.32 -101.53
CA PRO A 5 -33.17 -37.66 -100.21
C PRO A 5 -32.35 -36.32 -100.27
N GLY A 6 -32.16 -35.57 -99.16
CA GLY A 6 -31.19 -34.46 -99.14
C GLY A 6 -31.09 -33.61 -97.85
N ARG A 7 -30.13 -33.97 -96.99
CA ARG A 7 -29.62 -33.39 -95.71
C ARG A 7 -29.67 -31.87 -95.48
N GLU A 8 -29.92 -31.48 -94.22
CA GLU A 8 -29.38 -30.25 -93.60
C GLU A 8 -28.57 -30.55 -92.32
N ARG A 9 -27.57 -29.70 -92.06
CA ARG A 9 -26.59 -29.78 -90.96
C ARG A 9 -26.95 -28.80 -89.85
N GLY A 10 -26.70 -29.20 -88.61
CA GLY A 10 -26.47 -28.29 -87.50
C GLY A 10 -25.82 -29.03 -86.33
N PRO A 11 -24.55 -28.74 -86.00
CA PRO A 11 -23.91 -29.19 -84.75
C PRO A 11 -23.83 -27.97 -83.79
N ILE A 12 -23.54 -28.02 -82.48
CA ILE A 12 -22.52 -28.77 -81.74
C ILE A 12 -22.95 -28.79 -80.25
N GLU A 13 -22.88 -29.97 -79.62
CA GLU A 13 -22.96 -30.24 -78.17
C GLU A 13 -21.77 -29.59 -77.42
N VAL A 14 -21.64 -29.50 -76.09
CA VAL A 14 -21.35 -30.61 -75.15
C VAL A 14 -21.49 -30.07 -73.70
N ARG A 15 -22.35 -30.68 -72.85
CA ARG A 15 -22.10 -31.80 -71.90
C ARG A 15 -21.30 -31.35 -70.66
N ASN A 16 -21.63 -31.69 -69.41
CA ASN A 16 -21.87 -33.03 -68.81
C ASN A 16 -22.42 -32.84 -67.37
N THR A 17 -23.52 -33.52 -66.95
CA THR A 17 -23.62 -34.74 -66.08
C THR A 17 -23.08 -34.55 -64.63
N ILE A 18 -23.71 -35.04 -63.54
CA ILE A 18 -24.09 -36.44 -63.20
C ILE A 18 -25.18 -36.44 -62.09
N ALA A 19 -26.02 -37.49 -62.11
CA ALA A 19 -27.11 -37.86 -61.18
C ALA A 19 -26.63 -38.18 -59.73
N VAL A 20 -27.46 -38.40 -58.71
CA VAL A 20 -28.19 -39.66 -58.43
C VAL A 20 -29.13 -39.48 -57.22
N ARG A 21 -30.29 -40.10 -57.37
CA ARG A 21 -31.44 -40.38 -56.49
C ARG A 21 -31.12 -41.30 -55.31
N VAL A 22 -31.43 -40.95 -54.04
CA VAL A 22 -31.73 -41.94 -52.97
C VAL A 22 -32.70 -41.39 -51.90
N ARG A 23 -33.73 -42.22 -51.68
CA ARG A 23 -34.66 -42.46 -50.57
C ARG A 23 -34.63 -41.60 -49.29
N GLU A 24 -35.84 -41.23 -48.93
CA GLU A 24 -36.38 -40.71 -47.67
C GLU A 24 -36.31 -41.78 -46.57
N GLU A 25 -35.57 -41.50 -45.49
CA GLU A 25 -35.55 -42.31 -44.27
C GLU A 25 -35.64 -41.41 -43.03
N ARG A 26 -36.53 -41.80 -42.11
CA ARG A 26 -36.98 -41.06 -40.93
C ARG A 26 -35.85 -40.67 -39.97
N LEU A 27 -35.83 -39.41 -39.56
CA LEU A 27 -35.26 -38.95 -38.30
C LEU A 27 -36.36 -38.26 -37.48
N LYS A 28 -36.76 -38.85 -36.35
CA LYS A 28 -37.59 -38.17 -35.35
C LYS A 28 -36.68 -37.38 -34.40
N PRO A 29 -36.93 -36.08 -34.14
CA PRO A 29 -36.42 -35.41 -32.96
C PRO A 29 -37.40 -35.54 -31.77
N ASN A 30 -36.82 -35.41 -30.57
CA ASN A 30 -37.27 -35.86 -29.26
C ASN A 30 -38.38 -35.03 -28.58
N PRO A 31 -39.02 -35.57 -27.51
CA PRO A 31 -40.10 -34.93 -26.79
C PRO A 31 -39.57 -34.05 -25.66
N SER A 32 -39.56 -32.72 -25.83
CA SER A 32 -39.44 -31.78 -24.70
C SER A 32 -39.80 -30.33 -25.09
N ASP A 33 -40.95 -30.10 -25.72
CA ASP A 33 -41.55 -28.76 -25.80
C ASP A 33 -42.47 -28.53 -24.60
N SER A 34 -41.87 -28.36 -23.41
CA SER A 34 -42.59 -27.85 -22.24
C SER A 34 -41.64 -27.27 -21.19
N ASN A 35 -40.88 -26.23 -21.54
CA ASN A 35 -40.31 -25.34 -20.54
C ASN A 35 -40.00 -23.98 -21.16
N THR A 36 -41.04 -23.22 -21.45
CA THR A 36 -40.90 -21.75 -21.51
C THR A 36 -40.72 -21.29 -20.06
N PRO A 37 -39.58 -20.71 -19.66
CA PRO A 37 -39.43 -20.17 -18.31
C PRO A 37 -40.51 -19.11 -18.08
N PRO A 38 -41.16 -19.08 -16.90
CA PRO A 38 -42.10 -18.01 -16.58
C PRO A 38 -41.38 -16.67 -16.74
N PRO A 39 -42.07 -15.63 -17.24
CA PRO A 39 -41.43 -14.33 -17.47
C PRO A 39 -40.76 -13.89 -16.17
N VAL A 40 -39.45 -13.73 -16.22
CA VAL A 40 -38.67 -13.19 -15.11
C VAL A 40 -39.28 -11.83 -14.80
N LYS A 41 -39.92 -11.71 -13.63
CA LYS A 41 -40.36 -10.42 -13.10
C LYS A 41 -39.09 -9.61 -12.85
N MET A 42 -38.62 -8.91 -13.88
CA MET A 42 -37.57 -7.93 -13.71
C MET A 42 -38.04 -6.96 -12.63
N PRO A 43 -37.27 -6.73 -11.56
CA PRO A 43 -37.65 -5.76 -10.56
C PRO A 43 -37.88 -4.45 -11.31
N LEU A 44 -39.10 -3.93 -11.23
CA LEU A 44 -39.40 -2.62 -11.82
C LEU A 44 -38.32 -1.64 -11.36
N PRO A 45 -37.76 -0.81 -12.26
CA PRO A 45 -36.76 0.17 -11.88
C PRO A 45 -37.35 0.97 -10.71
N ARG A 46 -36.60 1.02 -9.59
CA ARG A 46 -37.08 1.71 -8.38
C ARG A 46 -37.57 3.09 -8.82
N PRO A 47 -38.82 3.47 -8.55
CA PRO A 47 -39.34 4.74 -9.00
C PRO A 47 -38.37 5.82 -8.56
N THR A 48 -37.90 6.63 -9.50
CA THR A 48 -36.93 7.69 -9.23
C THR A 48 -37.59 8.64 -8.25
N ARG A 49 -37.24 8.53 -6.97
CA ARG A 49 -37.83 9.35 -5.92
C ARG A 49 -37.52 10.81 -6.24
N VAL A 50 -38.55 11.54 -6.66
CA VAL A 50 -38.47 12.97 -6.93
C VAL A 50 -38.06 13.62 -5.60
N LYS A 51 -36.84 14.14 -5.55
CA LYS A 51 -36.31 14.79 -4.35
C LYS A 51 -36.91 16.19 -4.29
N ASN A 52 -37.48 16.54 -3.15
CA ASN A 52 -37.96 17.90 -2.90
C ASN A 52 -36.77 18.86 -2.94
N LYS A 53 -36.83 19.83 -3.87
CA LYS A 53 -35.80 20.87 -4.09
C LYS A 53 -36.08 22.14 -3.28
N THR A 54 -37.06 22.10 -2.38
CA THR A 54 -37.36 23.19 -1.46
C THR A 54 -36.14 23.43 -0.57
N SER A 55 -35.83 24.71 -0.29
CA SER A 55 -34.69 25.07 0.55
C SER A 55 -34.72 24.32 1.89
N ALA A 56 -33.57 23.78 2.31
CA ALA A 56 -33.48 23.12 3.59
C ALA A 56 -33.63 24.16 4.72
N PRO A 57 -34.45 23.90 5.75
CA PRO A 57 -34.67 24.85 6.84
C PRO A 57 -33.40 25.08 7.67
N LYS A 58 -32.44 24.15 7.64
CA LYS A 58 -31.12 24.30 8.24
C LYS A 58 -30.06 24.01 7.17
N GLN A 59 -29.15 24.96 6.99
CA GLN A 59 -28.01 24.81 6.10
C GLN A 59 -26.89 24.08 6.81
N ILE A 60 -26.15 23.26 6.07
CA ILE A 60 -24.99 22.54 6.60
C ILE A 60 -23.86 23.56 6.72
N THR A 61 -23.38 23.78 7.95
CA THR A 61 -22.26 24.70 8.22
C THR A 61 -20.94 23.94 8.21
N ALA A 62 -19.83 24.65 7.95
CA ALA A 62 -18.49 24.05 8.06
C ALA A 62 -18.23 23.52 9.48
N GLU A 63 -18.73 24.21 10.51
CA GLU A 63 -18.59 23.77 11.91
C GLU A 63 -19.31 22.44 12.16
N GLN A 64 -20.53 22.25 11.61
CA GLN A 64 -21.29 21.01 11.75
C GLN A 64 -20.50 19.81 11.20
N ILE A 65 -19.92 19.96 10.00
CA ILE A 65 -19.14 18.92 9.34
C ILE A 65 -17.87 18.61 10.14
N LEU A 66 -17.16 19.64 10.61
CA LEU A 66 -15.93 19.47 11.37
C LEU A 66 -16.18 18.84 12.76
N ARG A 67 -17.29 19.19 13.41
CA ARG A 67 -17.71 18.62 14.69
C ARG A 67 -18.09 17.14 14.54
N GLU A 68 -18.92 16.82 13.55
CA GLU A 68 -19.33 15.45 13.27
C GLU A 68 -18.14 14.59 12.83
N ALA A 69 -17.23 15.11 12.00
CA ALA A 69 -16.01 14.42 11.62
C ALA A 69 -15.10 14.10 12.82
N LYS A 70 -15.02 15.00 13.80
CA LYS A 70 -14.25 14.79 15.04
C LYS A 70 -14.93 13.76 15.96
N GLU A 71 -16.25 13.72 15.98
CA GLU A 71 -17.04 12.80 16.80
C GLU A 71 -17.12 11.39 16.18
N GLN A 72 -17.09 11.30 14.86
CA GLN A 72 -17.05 10.06 14.06
C GLN A 72 -15.64 9.51 13.86
N HIS A 73 -14.60 10.29 14.12
CA HIS A 73 -13.26 9.73 14.29
C HIS A 73 -13.34 8.75 15.48
N GLU A 74 -13.40 7.46 15.14
CA GLU A 74 -13.26 6.38 16.10
C GLU A 74 -11.99 6.63 16.89
N ALA A 75 -12.09 6.52 18.22
CA ALA A 75 -10.93 6.69 19.08
C ALA A 75 -9.80 5.80 18.57
N GLU A 76 -8.61 6.39 18.36
CA GLU A 76 -7.42 5.65 17.93
C GLU A 76 -7.30 4.37 18.77
N ILE A 77 -7.32 3.21 18.11
CA ILE A 77 -7.23 1.92 18.77
C ILE A 77 -5.83 1.83 19.37
N SER A 78 -5.72 2.18 20.66
CA SER A 78 -4.47 2.06 21.39
C SER A 78 -4.09 0.59 21.49
N GLN A 79 -2.85 0.28 21.13
CA GLN A 79 -2.31 -1.07 21.31
C GLN A 79 -2.43 -1.50 22.79
N PRO A 80 -2.73 -2.78 23.06
CA PRO A 80 -2.80 -3.28 24.43
C PRO A 80 -1.43 -3.18 25.09
N LYS A 81 -1.40 -2.71 26.34
CA LYS A 81 -0.16 -2.60 27.13
C LYS A 81 0.35 -4.00 27.47
N GLN A 82 1.32 -4.52 26.71
CA GLN A 82 1.96 -5.81 26.99
C GLN A 82 3.01 -5.64 28.10
N LYS A 83 2.97 -6.52 29.12
CA LYS A 83 4.00 -6.62 30.16
C LYS A 83 5.06 -7.61 29.71
N ILE A 84 6.32 -7.28 29.97
CA ILE A 84 7.48 -8.15 29.69
C ILE A 84 7.78 -8.91 30.98
N ASN A 85 7.71 -10.23 30.95
CA ASN A 85 7.88 -11.08 32.14
C ASN A 85 9.29 -11.70 32.20
N ASP A 86 9.81 -12.15 31.06
CA ASP A 86 11.06 -12.94 31.00
C ASP A 86 12.21 -12.23 30.28
N ALA A 87 13.45 -12.65 30.56
CA ALA A 87 14.64 -12.09 29.92
C ALA A 87 14.69 -12.36 28.40
N SER A 88 14.14 -13.49 27.94
CA SER A 88 14.00 -13.79 26.51
C SER A 88 13.02 -12.82 25.84
N GLU A 89 11.88 -12.54 26.47
CA GLU A 89 10.90 -11.58 25.97
C GLU A 89 11.49 -10.15 25.94
N LEU A 90 12.30 -9.78 26.93
CA LEU A 90 13.02 -8.52 26.94
C LEU A 90 14.01 -8.41 25.76
N ALA A 91 14.72 -9.50 25.45
CA ALA A 91 15.65 -9.55 24.33
C ALA A 91 14.91 -9.42 22.98
N ASP A 92 13.78 -10.12 22.82
CA ASP A 92 12.94 -10.02 21.62
C ASP A 92 12.33 -8.63 21.46
N TYR A 93 11.89 -8.03 22.56
CA TYR A 93 11.43 -6.64 22.59
C TYR A 93 12.54 -5.67 22.14
N ARG A 94 13.75 -5.82 22.70
CA ARG A 94 14.92 -5.01 22.31
C ARG A 94 15.25 -5.18 20.84
N LEU A 95 15.22 -6.41 20.32
CA LEU A 95 15.49 -6.69 18.91
C LEU A 95 14.45 -6.05 17.99
N ARG A 96 13.15 -6.22 18.30
CA ARG A 96 12.06 -5.60 17.53
C ARG A 96 12.19 -4.09 17.53
N ARG A 97 12.41 -3.50 18.70
CA ARG A 97 12.49 -2.04 18.85
C ARG A 97 13.72 -1.46 18.15
N ARG A 98 14.86 -2.15 18.20
CA ARG A 98 16.06 -1.78 17.40
C ARG A 98 15.76 -1.80 15.90
N LYS A 99 15.09 -2.85 15.41
CA LYS A 99 14.72 -2.94 13.99
C LYS A 99 13.85 -1.76 13.55
N GLU A 100 12.87 -1.36 14.37
CA GLU A 100 12.03 -0.19 14.09
C GLU A 100 12.85 1.10 14.02
N PHE A 101 13.78 1.31 14.97
CA PHE A 101 14.66 2.48 14.93
C PHE A 101 15.59 2.47 13.72
N GLU A 102 16.22 1.33 13.40
CA GLU A 102 17.08 1.21 12.22
C GLU A 102 16.31 1.40 10.91
N GLU A 103 15.04 0.99 10.83
CA GLU A 103 14.19 1.27 9.67
C GLU A 103 13.91 2.78 9.54
N VAL A 104 13.56 3.44 10.65
CA VAL A 104 13.32 4.90 10.67
C VAL A 104 14.59 5.66 10.31
N VAL A 105 15.74 5.26 10.87
CA VAL A 105 17.05 5.84 10.59
C VAL A 105 17.49 5.57 9.16
N GLY A 106 17.24 4.36 8.63
CA GLY A 106 17.52 4.02 7.24
C GLY A 106 16.70 4.84 6.25
N ARG A 107 15.44 5.14 6.58
CA ARG A 107 14.53 5.91 5.74
C ARG A 107 14.74 7.43 5.84
N VAL A 108 14.89 7.96 7.06
CA VAL A 108 14.83 9.40 7.36
C VAL A 108 16.03 9.90 8.18
N GLY A 109 16.90 9.01 8.65
CA GLY A 109 18.03 9.38 9.50
C GLY A 109 19.01 10.35 8.85
N ARG A 110 19.13 10.35 7.52
CA ARG A 110 19.99 11.34 6.83
C ARG A 110 19.44 12.77 6.87
N THR A 111 18.13 12.95 6.97
CA THR A 111 17.48 14.27 6.90
C THR A 111 16.99 14.77 8.26
N VAL A 112 16.70 13.86 9.19
CA VAL A 112 16.10 14.20 10.49
C VAL A 112 17.00 13.74 11.64
N PRO A 113 17.80 14.66 12.22
CA PRO A 113 18.67 14.38 13.37
C PRO A 113 17.91 13.86 14.59
N SER A 114 16.64 14.25 14.76
CA SER A 114 15.82 13.82 15.91
C SER A 114 15.52 12.31 15.92
N ALA A 115 15.61 11.62 14.78
CA ALA A 115 15.49 10.17 14.72
C ALA A 115 16.66 9.48 15.45
N TRP A 116 17.89 9.96 15.21
CA TRP A 116 19.09 9.48 15.89
C TRP A 116 19.05 9.76 17.39
N VAL A 117 18.65 10.97 17.78
CA VAL A 117 18.53 11.35 19.20
C VAL A 117 17.55 10.42 19.93
N LYS A 118 16.38 10.14 19.35
CA LYS A 118 15.40 9.22 19.95
C LYS A 118 15.94 7.80 20.10
N TYR A 119 16.70 7.32 19.10
CA TYR A 119 17.29 6.00 19.14
C TYR A 119 18.37 5.89 20.23
N ALA A 120 19.28 6.87 20.30
CA ALA A 120 20.34 6.89 21.29
C ALA A 120 19.80 7.01 22.73
N LEU A 121 18.79 7.87 22.96
CA LEU A 121 18.12 7.97 24.27
C LEU A 121 17.39 6.68 24.66
N TRP A 122 16.88 5.92 23.68
CA TRP A 122 16.28 4.62 23.96
C TRP A 122 17.35 3.58 24.36
N GLU A 123 18.50 3.53 23.69
CA GLU A 123 19.61 2.65 24.11
C GLU A 123 20.15 3.04 25.51
N GLU A 124 20.21 4.34 25.83
CA GLU A 124 20.51 4.83 27.19
C GLU A 124 19.51 4.28 28.22
N SER A 125 18.21 4.28 27.89
CA SER A 125 17.17 3.71 28.76
C SER A 125 17.34 2.20 29.00
N GLN A 126 17.95 1.49 28.04
CA GLN A 126 18.28 0.06 28.15
C GLN A 126 19.56 -0.21 28.94
N LYS A 127 20.31 0.85 29.32
CA LYS A 127 21.63 0.81 29.97
C LYS A 127 22.75 0.23 29.11
N ASP A 128 22.55 0.11 27.80
CA ASP A 128 23.56 -0.35 26.84
C ASP A 128 24.35 0.87 26.30
N LEU A 129 25.28 1.39 27.11
CA LEU A 129 26.03 2.61 26.78
C LEU A 129 26.92 2.47 25.53
N ASP A 130 27.55 1.30 25.34
CA ASP A 130 28.42 1.08 24.19
C ASP A 130 27.65 1.12 22.85
N ARG A 131 26.40 0.65 22.86
CA ARG A 131 25.51 0.78 21.70
C ARG A 131 25.03 2.21 21.53
N ALA A 132 24.67 2.90 22.62
CA ALA A 132 24.30 4.31 22.53
C ALA A 132 25.42 5.15 21.88
N ARG A 133 26.69 4.89 22.24
CA ARG A 133 27.86 5.52 21.62
C ARG A 133 27.99 5.23 20.13
N SER A 134 27.81 3.97 19.71
CA SER A 134 27.90 3.64 18.29
C SER A 134 26.79 4.31 17.47
N VAL A 135 25.60 4.48 18.04
CA VAL A 135 24.51 5.24 17.42
C VAL A 135 24.86 6.72 17.31
N TRP A 136 25.46 7.33 18.36
CA TRP A 136 25.91 8.72 18.33
C TRP A 136 27.02 8.96 17.31
N GLU A 137 28.04 8.11 17.26
CA GLU A 137 29.13 8.24 16.27
C GLU A 137 28.58 8.10 14.84
N ARG A 138 27.68 7.14 14.57
CA ARG A 138 26.99 7.04 13.28
C ARG A 138 26.17 8.29 12.94
N ALA A 139 25.51 8.90 13.92
CA ALA A 139 24.77 10.14 13.72
C ALA A 139 25.70 11.31 13.34
N LEU A 140 26.88 11.38 13.97
CA LEU A 140 27.90 12.38 13.66
C LEU A 140 28.56 12.14 12.30
N GLU A 141 28.76 10.89 11.88
CA GLU A 141 29.22 10.57 10.51
C GLU A 141 28.26 11.11 9.44
N VAL A 142 26.96 11.14 9.73
CA VAL A 142 25.93 11.67 8.82
C VAL A 142 25.91 13.19 8.81
N ASP A 143 25.89 13.84 9.97
CA ASP A 143 25.86 15.29 10.10
C ASP A 143 26.67 15.80 11.30
N HIS A 144 27.99 15.88 11.11
CA HIS A 144 28.91 16.41 12.11
C HIS A 144 28.81 17.93 12.31
N ARG A 145 28.11 18.66 11.42
CA ARG A 145 28.00 20.13 11.50
C ARG A 145 26.92 20.58 12.48
N ASN A 146 26.01 19.68 12.81
CA ASN A 146 24.92 19.99 13.73
C ASN A 146 25.40 19.96 15.19
N HIS A 147 25.59 21.15 15.77
CA HIS A 147 25.98 21.32 17.17
C HIS A 147 25.02 20.65 18.17
N THR A 148 23.72 20.53 17.86
CA THR A 148 22.75 19.90 18.77
C THR A 148 23.02 18.41 19.00
N LEU A 149 23.60 17.72 18.02
CA LEU A 149 24.01 16.32 18.19
C LEU A 149 25.20 16.20 19.15
N TRP A 150 26.19 17.08 19.02
CA TRP A 150 27.33 17.16 19.94
C TRP A 150 26.91 17.44 21.37
N LEU A 151 26.03 18.43 21.56
CA LEU A 151 25.46 18.78 22.87
C LEU A 151 24.74 17.60 23.50
N LYS A 152 23.83 16.95 22.77
CA LYS A 152 23.06 15.81 23.28
C LYS A 152 23.96 14.62 23.58
N TYR A 153 24.95 14.35 22.74
CA TYR A 153 25.89 13.26 22.98
C TYR A 153 26.69 13.49 24.27
N ALA A 154 27.28 14.68 24.43
CA ALA A 154 28.02 15.03 25.64
C ALA A 154 27.13 15.03 26.90
N GLU A 155 25.89 15.54 26.81
CA GLU A 155 24.90 15.46 27.90
C GLU A 155 24.64 14.02 28.34
N THR A 156 24.50 13.07 27.40
CA THR A 156 24.27 11.66 27.74
C THR A 156 25.49 11.03 28.44
N GLU A 157 26.71 11.29 27.99
CA GLU A 157 27.92 10.77 28.66
C GLU A 157 28.08 11.36 30.07
N MET A 158 27.75 12.63 30.27
CA MET A 158 27.75 13.27 31.60
C MET A 158 26.71 12.66 32.54
N LYS A 159 25.48 12.42 32.06
CA LYS A 159 24.41 11.76 32.85
C LYS A 159 24.83 10.36 33.30
N ASN A 160 25.53 9.63 32.44
CA ASN A 160 26.04 8.29 32.73
C ASN A 160 27.38 8.27 33.48
N LYS A 161 27.83 9.42 34.00
CA LYS A 161 29.07 9.60 34.78
C LYS A 161 30.37 9.23 34.02
N SER A 162 30.33 9.20 32.70
CA SER A 162 31.46 8.88 31.84
C SER A 162 32.24 10.15 31.48
N ILE A 163 32.92 10.74 32.47
CA ILE A 163 33.56 12.07 32.36
C ILE A 163 34.66 12.10 31.28
N ASN A 164 35.48 11.06 31.18
CA ASN A 164 36.57 11.02 30.20
C ASN A 164 36.04 11.00 28.77
N HIS A 165 34.97 10.23 28.51
CA HIS A 165 34.32 10.20 27.20
C HIS A 165 33.69 11.55 26.88
N ALA A 166 32.97 12.16 27.84
CA ALA A 166 32.40 13.48 27.66
C ALA A 166 33.46 14.54 27.28
N ARG A 167 34.63 14.53 27.93
CA ARG A 167 35.76 15.42 27.58
C ARG A 167 36.23 15.23 26.15
N ASN A 168 36.41 13.98 25.73
CA ASN A 168 36.85 13.67 24.37
C ASN A 168 35.83 14.13 23.32
N VAL A 169 34.53 14.00 23.61
CA VAL A 169 33.45 14.49 22.73
C VAL A 169 33.49 16.02 22.63
N TRP A 170 33.64 16.72 23.76
CA TRP A 170 33.75 18.18 23.78
C TRP A 170 34.98 18.70 23.03
N ASP A 171 36.14 18.10 23.24
CA ASP A 171 37.39 18.47 22.57
C ASP A 171 37.28 18.33 21.04
N ARG A 172 36.67 17.23 20.57
CA ARG A 172 36.35 17.03 19.15
C ARG A 172 35.36 18.06 18.64
N ALA A 173 34.31 18.37 19.41
CA ALA A 173 33.28 19.32 19.01
C ALA A 173 33.85 20.72 18.78
N VAL A 174 34.66 21.23 19.71
CA VAL A 174 35.32 22.56 19.59
C VAL A 174 36.30 22.60 18.43
N THR A 175 37.05 21.52 18.20
CA THR A 175 37.99 21.42 17.08
C THR A 175 37.28 21.46 15.73
N LEU A 176 36.13 20.79 15.60
CA LEU A 176 35.36 20.71 14.35
C LEU A 176 34.48 21.95 14.12
N LEU A 177 33.99 22.59 15.19
CA LEU A 177 33.03 23.69 15.15
C LEU A 177 33.54 24.92 15.92
N PRO A 178 34.65 25.55 15.49
CA PRO A 178 35.32 26.62 16.25
C PRO A 178 34.54 27.94 16.31
N ARG A 179 33.41 28.06 15.58
CA ARG A 179 32.59 29.29 15.48
C ARG A 179 31.23 29.17 16.18
N VAL A 180 30.95 28.04 16.80
CA VAL A 180 29.68 27.81 17.49
C VAL A 180 29.87 28.20 18.96
N ASP A 181 29.27 29.31 19.37
CA ASP A 181 29.39 29.88 20.72
C ASP A 181 28.68 29.03 21.82
N GLN A 182 27.80 28.11 21.40
CA GLN A 182 27.05 27.24 22.32
C GLN A 182 27.83 25.97 22.75
N LEU A 183 29.02 25.73 22.20
CA LEU A 183 29.87 24.58 22.50
C LEU A 183 31.05 25.02 23.37
#